data_AF-A0A9D5UU97-F1
#
_entry.id   AF-A0A9D5UU97-F1
#
_cell.length_a   1.000
_cell.length_b   1.000
_cell.length_c   1.000
_cell.angle_alpha   90.00
_cell.angle_beta   90.00
_cell.angle_gamma   90.00
#
_symmetry.space_group_name_H-M   'P 1'
#
loop_
_entity.id
_entity.type
_entity.pdbx_description
1 polymer ?
#
loop_
_entity_poly.entity_id
_entity_poly.type
_entity_poly.pdbx_seq_one_letter_code
_entity_poly.pdbx_strand_id
1 'polypeptide(L)'
;MSTTRSPVNMLDEIKLFSFASLGVLQRLAVHSIDTFNRVFSVDEEMRARFYRERGVEHTRQGRYWQALPLLEQVIRQIPKDQDALFHLGYCYLKTEQTREGITTLEKARELDPASSRVNSILGMAYIQAKEYRKAVEVLQAGLARTPHNFNMHYRLGLALDHLGEYDAAIEAFQNALAIRPNEMKVYQSIGFVLDQQGKHDEAVVFFKKTSEIKEGIQDS
;
A
#
# COMPACT_ATOMS: atom_id res chain seq x y z
N MET A 1 -44.59 59.32 -20.58
CA MET A 1 -44.20 57.89 -20.64
C MET A 1 -43.10 57.68 -19.61
N SER A 2 -43.46 57.20 -18.41
CA SER A 2 -42.51 56.95 -17.32
C SER A 2 -42.16 55.47 -17.32
N THR A 3 -40.92 55.12 -17.68
CA THR A 3 -40.41 53.75 -17.63
C THR A 3 -39.96 53.45 -16.21
N THR A 4 -40.78 52.74 -15.45
CA THR A 4 -40.43 52.18 -14.15
C THR A 4 -39.42 51.06 -14.34
N ARG A 5 -38.14 51.31 -14.04
CA ARG A 5 -37.15 50.24 -13.87
C ARG A 5 -37.52 49.47 -12.60
N SER A 6 -37.85 48.19 -12.77
CA SER A 6 -38.04 47.25 -11.66
C SER A 6 -36.77 47.22 -10.80
N PRO A 7 -36.86 47.24 -9.45
CA PRO A 7 -35.68 47.24 -8.59
C PRO A 7 -34.93 45.92 -8.82
N VAL A 8 -33.70 46.03 -9.32
CA VAL A 8 -32.82 44.87 -9.49
C VAL A 8 -32.62 44.25 -8.11
N ASN A 9 -32.96 42.96 -7.97
CA ASN A 9 -32.81 42.23 -6.73
C ASN A 9 -31.31 42.07 -6.45
N MET A 10 -30.85 42.58 -5.30
CA MET A 10 -29.44 42.53 -4.88
C MET A 10 -28.85 41.11 -4.93
N LEU A 11 -29.66 40.08 -4.66
CA LEU A 11 -29.22 38.69 -4.76
C LEU A 11 -28.89 38.26 -6.20
N ASP A 12 -29.61 38.78 -7.18
CA ASP A 12 -29.38 38.45 -8.59
C ASP A 12 -28.14 39.18 -9.14
N GLU A 13 -27.87 40.41 -8.66
CA GLU A 13 -26.59 41.09 -8.93
C GLU A 13 -25.40 40.35 -8.32
N ILE A 14 -25.50 39.88 -7.07
CA ILE A 14 -24.42 39.10 -6.43
C ILE A 14 -24.12 37.82 -7.23
N LYS A 15 -25.15 37.10 -7.69
CA LYS A 15 -24.99 35.91 -8.54
C LYS A 15 -24.35 36.23 -9.89
N LEU A 16 -24.71 37.36 -10.48
CA LEU A 16 -24.14 37.80 -11.75
C LEU A 16 -22.64 38.13 -11.60
N PHE A 17 -22.26 38.83 -10.54
CA PHE A 17 -20.86 39.16 -10.26
C PHE A 17 -20.01 37.92 -9.93
N SER A 18 -20.56 36.96 -9.17
CA SER A 18 -19.85 35.70 -8.89
C SER A 18 -19.64 34.86 -10.16
N PHE A 19 -20.65 34.78 -11.03
CA PHE A 19 -20.53 34.12 -12.32
C PHE A 19 -19.50 34.79 -13.24
N ALA A 20 -19.56 36.13 -13.34
CA ALA A 20 -18.64 36.91 -14.17
C ALA A 20 -17.18 36.80 -13.68
N SER A 21 -16.96 36.89 -12.36
CA SER A 21 -15.63 36.75 -11.76
C SER A 21 -15.06 35.35 -11.96
N LEU A 22 -15.86 34.29 -11.80
CA LEU A 22 -15.44 32.92 -12.10
C LEU A 22 -15.04 32.77 -13.57
N GLY A 23 -15.82 33.32 -14.51
CA GLY A 23 -15.49 33.27 -15.94
C GLY A 23 -14.21 34.03 -16.30
N VAL A 24 -13.94 35.17 -15.64
CA VAL A 24 -12.68 35.92 -15.81
C VAL A 24 -11.51 35.12 -15.23
N LEU A 25 -11.64 34.58 -14.02
CA LEU A 25 -10.61 33.74 -13.41
C LEU A 25 -10.31 32.50 -14.24
N GLN A 26 -11.34 31.84 -14.79
CA GLN A 26 -11.18 30.67 -15.64
C GLN A 26 -10.44 31.03 -16.94
N ARG A 27 -10.79 32.15 -17.60
CA ARG A 27 -10.09 32.62 -18.80
C ARG A 27 -8.64 33.02 -18.51
N LEU A 28 -8.40 33.75 -17.43
CA LEU A 28 -7.06 34.11 -16.99
C LEU A 28 -6.23 32.87 -16.65
N ALA A 29 -6.82 31.88 -15.98
CA ALA A 29 -6.16 30.61 -15.67
C ALA A 29 -5.82 29.84 -16.94
N VAL A 30 -6.77 29.67 -17.88
CA VAL A 30 -6.53 28.96 -19.14
C VAL A 30 -5.45 29.68 -19.96
N HIS A 31 -5.53 31.00 -20.09
CA HIS A 31 -4.54 31.77 -20.84
C HIS A 31 -3.18 31.76 -20.15
N SER A 32 -3.13 31.91 -18.83
CA SER A 32 -1.89 31.81 -18.05
C SER A 32 -1.26 30.42 -18.17
N ILE A 33 -2.04 29.34 -18.08
CA ILE A 33 -1.58 27.96 -18.27
C ILE A 33 -1.08 27.75 -19.71
N ASP A 34 -1.78 28.26 -20.72
CA ASP A 34 -1.34 28.17 -22.12
C ASP A 34 -0.01 28.92 -22.33
N THR A 35 0.09 30.15 -21.82
CA THR A 35 1.30 30.98 -21.96
C THR A 35 2.45 30.35 -21.19
N PHE A 36 2.20 29.84 -19.99
CA PHE A 36 3.17 29.11 -19.19
C PHE A 36 3.63 27.85 -19.91
N ASN A 37 2.73 27.04 -20.48
CA ASN A 37 3.10 25.84 -21.25
C ASN A 37 3.86 26.17 -22.55
N ARG A 38 3.63 27.35 -23.14
CA ARG A 38 4.36 27.84 -24.33
C ARG A 38 5.77 28.33 -24.01
N VAL A 39 6.01 28.82 -22.78
CA VAL A 39 7.31 29.35 -22.33
C VAL A 39 8.12 28.29 -21.58
N PHE A 40 7.45 27.50 -20.75
CA PHE A 40 7.96 26.37 -19.99
C PHE A 40 7.20 25.13 -20.46
N SER A 41 7.83 24.27 -21.25
CA SER A 41 7.21 22.99 -21.64
C SER A 41 7.06 22.11 -20.40
N VAL A 42 5.92 22.15 -19.73
CA VAL A 42 5.53 21.10 -18.77
C VAL A 42 5.13 19.90 -19.59
N ASP A 43 6.13 19.11 -19.96
CA ASP A 43 5.91 17.87 -20.67
C ASP A 43 5.13 16.87 -19.81
N GLU A 44 4.59 15.85 -20.48
CA GLU A 44 3.77 14.83 -19.83
C GLU A 44 4.57 14.05 -18.78
N GLU A 45 5.88 13.92 -18.96
CA GLU A 45 6.77 13.23 -18.03
C GLU A 45 6.93 14.00 -16.71
N MET A 46 7.13 15.32 -16.78
CA MET A 46 7.21 16.20 -15.62
C MET A 46 5.90 16.16 -14.83
N ARG A 47 4.76 16.17 -15.55
CA ARG A 47 3.44 16.06 -14.93
C ARG A 47 3.26 14.71 -14.22
N ALA A 48 3.61 13.61 -14.89
CA ALA A 48 3.53 12.28 -14.31
C ALA A 48 4.45 12.14 -13.08
N ARG A 49 5.68 12.66 -13.15
CA ARG A 49 6.62 12.72 -12.03
C ARG A 49 6.04 13.46 -10.82
N PHE A 50 5.47 14.63 -11.04
CA PHE A 50 4.83 15.41 -9.98
C PHE A 50 3.68 14.65 -9.30
N TYR A 51 2.76 14.08 -10.08
CA TYR A 51 1.65 13.32 -9.52
C TYR A 51 2.10 12.04 -8.83
N ARG A 52 3.14 11.36 -9.33
CA ARG A 52 3.76 10.21 -8.67
C ARG A 52 4.30 10.61 -7.31
N GLU A 53 5.15 11.64 -7.25
CA GLU A 53 5.76 12.10 -6.00
C GLU A 53 4.71 12.48 -4.97
N ARG A 54 3.67 13.24 -5.36
CA ARG A 54 2.57 13.56 -4.44
C ARG A 54 1.79 12.33 -4.01
N GLY A 55 1.48 11.41 -4.94
CA GLY A 55 0.78 10.16 -4.65
C GLY A 55 1.55 9.33 -3.61
N VAL A 56 2.85 9.13 -3.84
CA VAL A 56 3.74 8.42 -2.91
C VAL A 56 3.78 9.09 -1.53
N GLU A 57 3.83 10.43 -1.49
CA GLU A 57 3.84 11.16 -0.23
C GLU A 57 2.52 11.00 0.53
N HIS A 58 1.38 11.09 -0.15
CA HIS A 58 0.08 10.79 0.45
C HIS A 58 0.01 9.36 0.98
N THR A 59 0.56 8.37 0.25
CA THR A 59 0.65 6.98 0.72
C THR A 59 1.48 6.86 1.99
N ARG A 60 2.65 7.51 2.05
CA ARG A 60 3.53 7.52 3.24
C ARG A 60 2.86 8.14 4.45
N GLN A 61 2.07 9.19 4.24
CA GLN A 61 1.32 9.87 5.29
C GLN A 61 -0.01 9.16 5.63
N GLY A 62 -0.26 7.96 5.09
CA GLY A 62 -1.47 7.17 5.37
C GLY A 62 -2.75 7.71 4.74
N ARG A 63 -2.66 8.72 3.87
CA ARG A 63 -3.81 9.33 3.19
C ARG A 63 -4.10 8.60 1.88
N TYR A 64 -4.47 7.33 2.00
CA TYR A 64 -4.63 6.42 0.87
C TYR A 64 -5.67 6.92 -0.15
N TRP A 65 -6.81 7.43 0.32
CA TRP A 65 -7.87 7.98 -0.56
C TRP A 65 -7.44 9.21 -1.36
N GLN A 66 -6.46 9.98 -0.87
CA GLN A 66 -5.88 11.10 -1.62
C GLN A 66 -4.79 10.65 -2.59
N ALA A 67 -4.08 9.56 -2.28
CA ALA A 67 -3.04 9.00 -3.12
C ALA A 67 -3.61 8.31 -4.37
N LEU A 68 -4.71 7.56 -4.23
CA LEU A 68 -5.33 6.77 -5.29
C LEU A 68 -5.52 7.55 -6.61
N PRO A 69 -6.26 8.67 -6.67
CA PRO A 69 -6.52 9.35 -7.94
C PRO A 69 -5.25 9.89 -8.61
N LEU A 70 -4.24 10.27 -7.82
CA LEU A 70 -2.96 10.75 -8.32
C LEU A 70 -2.17 9.60 -8.98
N LEU A 71 -2.10 8.46 -8.30
CA LEU A 71 -1.37 7.30 -8.79
C LEU A 71 -2.08 6.63 -9.97
N GLU A 72 -3.42 6.56 -9.97
CA GLU A 72 -4.21 6.10 -11.11
C GLU A 72 -4.01 7.00 -12.34
N GLN A 73 -3.87 8.31 -12.15
CA GLN A 73 -3.54 9.23 -13.24
C GLN A 73 -2.15 8.93 -13.81
N VAL A 74 -1.15 8.68 -12.97
CA VAL A 74 0.20 8.29 -13.43
C VAL A 74 0.14 7.00 -14.23
N ILE A 75 -0.54 5.96 -13.74
CA ILE A 75 -0.63 4.66 -14.43
C ILE A 75 -1.40 4.74 -15.75
N ARG A 76 -2.36 5.66 -15.88
CA ARG A 76 -3.02 5.91 -17.18
C ARG A 76 -2.06 6.48 -18.24
N GLN A 77 -1.07 7.26 -17.82
CA GLN A 77 -0.10 7.91 -18.72
C GLN A 77 1.16 7.04 -18.93
N ILE A 78 1.63 6.43 -17.85
CA ILE A 78 2.84 5.59 -17.81
C ILE A 78 2.46 4.26 -17.16
N PRO A 79 1.88 3.31 -17.93
CA PRO A 79 1.37 2.05 -17.37
C PRO A 79 2.43 1.16 -16.72
N LYS A 80 3.71 1.40 -17.01
CA LYS A 80 4.87 0.64 -16.51
C LYS A 80 5.70 1.41 -15.47
N ASP A 81 5.14 2.45 -14.84
CA ASP A 81 5.82 3.13 -13.74
C ASP A 81 5.81 2.23 -12.50
N GLN A 82 6.97 1.62 -12.19
CA GLN A 82 7.11 0.62 -11.13
C GLN A 82 6.78 1.19 -9.73
N ASP A 83 7.17 2.43 -9.46
CA ASP A 83 6.92 3.08 -8.17
C ASP A 83 5.43 3.40 -8.01
N ALA A 84 4.80 3.95 -9.04
CA ALA A 84 3.37 4.23 -9.03
C ALA A 84 2.56 2.94 -8.90
N LEU A 85 2.92 1.85 -9.61
CA LEU A 85 2.24 0.56 -9.49
C LEU A 85 2.35 -0.01 -8.07
N PHE A 86 3.54 0.02 -7.46
CA PHE A 86 3.70 -0.45 -6.09
C PHE A 86 2.83 0.36 -5.11
N HIS A 87 2.91 1.69 -5.17
CA HIS A 87 2.20 2.54 -4.22
C HIS A 87 0.69 2.50 -4.44
N LEU A 88 0.24 2.39 -5.69
CA LEU A 88 -1.17 2.23 -6.04
C LEU A 88 -1.71 0.91 -5.51
N GLY A 89 -1.00 -0.19 -5.75
CA GLY A 89 -1.36 -1.51 -5.24
C GLY A 89 -1.42 -1.53 -3.71
N TYR A 90 -0.44 -0.93 -3.03
CA TYR A 90 -0.45 -0.80 -1.57
C TYR A 90 -1.63 0.06 -1.07
N CYS A 91 -1.96 1.16 -1.75
CA CYS A 91 -3.12 1.98 -1.44
C CYS A 91 -4.42 1.19 -1.55
N TYR A 92 -4.61 0.42 -2.63
CA TYR A 92 -5.78 -0.45 -2.78
C TYR A 92 -5.93 -1.44 -1.62
N LEU A 93 -4.84 -2.08 -1.18
CA LEU A 93 -4.88 -2.98 -0.02
C LEU A 93 -5.29 -2.26 1.26
N LYS A 94 -4.81 -1.03 1.46
CA LYS A 94 -5.15 -0.20 2.63
C LYS A 94 -6.56 0.37 2.60
N THR A 95 -7.20 0.39 1.43
CA THR A 95 -8.60 0.76 1.23
C THR A 95 -9.49 -0.45 0.96
N GLU A 96 -9.06 -1.64 1.41
CA GLU A 96 -9.79 -2.92 1.36
C GLU A 96 -10.14 -3.44 -0.05
N GLN A 97 -9.55 -2.85 -1.09
CA GLN A 97 -9.68 -3.26 -2.49
C GLN A 97 -8.62 -4.33 -2.82
N THR A 98 -8.74 -5.48 -2.15
CA THR A 98 -7.70 -6.53 -2.16
C THR A 98 -7.42 -7.06 -3.58
N ARG A 99 -8.46 -7.23 -4.42
CA ARG A 99 -8.30 -7.78 -5.77
C ARG A 99 -7.56 -6.81 -6.69
N GLU A 100 -7.93 -5.54 -6.66
CA GLU A 100 -7.29 -4.46 -7.39
C GLU A 100 -5.84 -4.26 -6.93
N GLY A 101 -5.61 -4.35 -5.62
CA GLY A 101 -4.28 -4.32 -5.02
C GLY A 101 -3.38 -5.45 -5.53
N ILE A 102 -3.85 -6.70 -5.50
CA ILE A 102 -3.13 -7.87 -6.03
C ILE A 102 -2.83 -7.68 -7.51
N THR A 103 -3.85 -7.36 -8.32
CA THR A 103 -3.69 -7.18 -9.78
C THR A 103 -2.65 -6.10 -10.11
N THR A 104 -2.65 -5.00 -9.35
CA THR A 104 -1.71 -3.89 -9.57
C THR A 104 -0.29 -4.26 -9.14
N LEU A 105 -0.14 -5.00 -8.04
CA LEU A 105 1.16 -5.48 -7.56
C LEU A 105 1.73 -6.61 -8.43
N GLU A 106 0.89 -7.45 -9.04
CA GLU A 106 1.33 -8.42 -10.04
C GLU A 106 1.96 -7.72 -11.24
N LYS A 107 1.35 -6.64 -11.75
CA LYS A 107 1.96 -5.81 -12.80
C LYS A 107 3.30 -5.21 -12.35
N ALA A 108 3.43 -4.77 -11.10
CA ALA A 108 4.71 -4.29 -10.58
C ALA A 108 5.76 -5.41 -10.54
N ARG A 109 5.36 -6.63 -10.19
CA ARG A 109 6.22 -7.83 -10.16
C ARG A 109 6.62 -8.27 -11.57
N GLU A 110 5.78 -8.11 -12.57
CA GLU A 110 6.15 -8.40 -13.97
C GLU A 110 7.32 -7.53 -14.46
N LEU A 111 7.41 -6.29 -13.98
CA LEU A 111 8.50 -5.37 -14.33
C LEU A 111 9.79 -5.69 -13.58
N ASP A 112 9.68 -6.12 -12.32
CA ASP A 112 10.80 -6.53 -11.49
C ASP A 112 10.40 -7.72 -10.59
N PRO A 113 10.56 -8.96 -11.10
CA PRO A 113 10.20 -10.17 -10.34
C PRO A 113 11.01 -10.35 -9.05
N ALA A 114 12.18 -9.72 -9.00
CA ALA A 114 13.12 -9.80 -7.88
C ALA A 114 12.86 -8.74 -6.80
N SER A 115 11.87 -7.85 -7.00
CA SER A 115 11.59 -6.75 -6.08
C SER A 115 11.14 -7.25 -4.71
N SER A 116 12.04 -7.17 -3.74
CA SER A 116 11.79 -7.51 -2.32
C SER A 116 10.59 -6.76 -1.75
N ARG A 117 10.45 -5.46 -2.08
CA ARG A 117 9.34 -4.62 -1.61
C ARG A 117 7.99 -5.09 -2.16
N VAL A 118 7.91 -5.37 -3.46
CA VAL A 118 6.69 -5.85 -4.11
C VAL A 118 6.31 -7.23 -3.58
N ASN A 119 7.25 -8.18 -3.57
CA ASN A 119 7.01 -9.55 -3.13
C ASN A 119 6.54 -9.63 -1.67
N SER A 120 7.07 -8.78 -0.78
CA SER A 120 6.61 -8.72 0.62
C SER A 120 5.15 -8.28 0.75
N ILE A 121 4.75 -7.24 0.01
CA ILE A 121 3.37 -6.71 0.04
C ILE A 121 2.40 -7.62 -0.71
N LEU A 122 2.82 -8.20 -1.83
CA LEU A 122 2.01 -9.16 -2.59
C LEU A 122 1.78 -10.45 -1.79
N GLY A 123 2.79 -10.94 -1.06
CA GLY A 123 2.65 -12.07 -0.15
C GLY A 123 1.65 -11.80 0.97
N MET A 124 1.67 -10.59 1.55
CA MET A 124 0.62 -10.15 2.49
C MET A 124 -0.77 -10.18 1.87
N ALA A 125 -0.90 -9.64 0.66
CA ALA A 125 -2.18 -9.54 -0.03
C ALA A 125 -2.77 -10.92 -0.34
N TYR A 126 -1.95 -11.87 -0.78
CA TYR A 126 -2.41 -13.25 -1.01
C TYR A 126 -2.82 -13.95 0.29
N ILE A 127 -2.13 -13.73 1.41
CA ILE A 127 -2.58 -14.26 2.72
C ILE A 127 -3.96 -13.70 3.08
N GLN A 128 -4.19 -12.39 2.90
CA GLN A 128 -5.49 -11.76 3.14
C GLN A 128 -6.58 -12.33 2.22
N ALA A 129 -6.23 -12.64 0.97
CA ALA A 129 -7.11 -13.30 0.01
C ALA A 129 -7.26 -14.81 0.23
N LYS A 130 -6.57 -15.39 1.22
CA LYS A 130 -6.48 -16.85 1.50
C LYS A 130 -5.88 -17.66 0.34
N GLU A 131 -5.12 -17.02 -0.53
CA GLU A 131 -4.39 -17.66 -1.64
C GLU A 131 -2.98 -18.08 -1.19
N TYR A 132 -2.90 -18.93 -0.17
CA TYR A 132 -1.66 -19.22 0.56
C TYR A 132 -0.53 -19.78 -0.31
N ARG A 133 -0.85 -20.63 -1.31
CA ARG A 133 0.16 -21.17 -2.22
C ARG A 133 0.86 -20.08 -3.04
N LYS A 134 0.12 -19.07 -3.52
CA LYS A 134 0.71 -17.91 -4.20
C LYS A 134 1.51 -17.04 -3.23
N ALA A 135 1.05 -16.90 -1.99
CA ALA A 135 1.81 -16.19 -0.96
C ALA A 135 3.19 -16.83 -0.73
N VAL A 136 3.27 -18.16 -0.63
CA VAL A 136 4.54 -18.89 -0.49
C VAL A 136 5.47 -18.61 -1.67
N GLU A 137 4.98 -18.74 -2.91
CA GLU A 137 5.77 -18.50 -4.13
C GLU A 137 6.41 -17.11 -4.13
N VAL A 138 5.61 -16.07 -3.90
CA VAL A 138 6.13 -14.68 -3.98
C VAL A 138 7.06 -14.35 -2.81
N LEU A 139 6.78 -14.88 -1.61
CA LEU A 139 7.63 -14.65 -0.45
C LEU A 139 8.99 -15.36 -0.60
N GLN A 140 9.02 -16.58 -1.11
CA GLN A 140 10.26 -17.29 -1.42
C GLN A 140 11.08 -16.57 -2.50
N ALA A 141 10.43 -16.07 -3.55
CA ALA A 141 11.09 -15.26 -4.58
C ALA A 141 11.72 -13.98 -4.01
N GLY A 142 11.02 -13.29 -3.09
CA GLY A 142 11.57 -12.14 -2.38
C GLY A 142 12.74 -12.49 -1.45
N LEU A 143 12.63 -13.59 -0.71
CA LEU A 143 13.67 -14.07 0.21
C LEU A 143 14.94 -14.54 -0.50
N ALA A 144 14.86 -15.03 -1.74
CA ALA A 144 16.04 -15.39 -2.54
C ALA A 144 17.00 -14.21 -2.75
N ARG A 145 16.53 -12.96 -2.69
CA ARG A 145 17.35 -11.74 -2.80
C ARG A 145 17.60 -11.05 -1.48
N THR A 146 16.60 -11.06 -0.60
CA THR A 146 16.70 -10.47 0.73
C THR A 146 16.44 -11.54 1.79
N PRO A 147 17.40 -12.45 2.02
CA PRO A 147 17.22 -13.57 2.95
C PRO A 147 17.07 -13.10 4.40
N HIS A 148 17.54 -11.89 4.72
CA HIS A 148 17.45 -11.30 6.05
C HIS A 148 16.23 -10.36 6.20
N ASN A 149 15.04 -10.83 5.82
CA ASN A 149 13.79 -10.06 5.96
C ASN A 149 12.81 -10.73 6.93
N PHE A 150 12.69 -10.16 8.14
CA PHE A 150 11.82 -10.65 9.20
C PHE A 150 10.35 -10.79 8.74
N ASN A 151 9.79 -9.76 8.11
CA ASN A 151 8.38 -9.75 7.74
C ASN A 151 8.06 -10.81 6.69
N MET A 152 8.99 -11.10 5.77
CA MET A 152 8.77 -12.13 4.76
C MET A 152 8.85 -13.53 5.35
N HIS A 153 9.85 -13.81 6.20
CA HIS A 153 9.93 -15.10 6.91
C HIS A 153 8.70 -15.35 7.79
N TYR A 154 8.26 -14.34 8.55
CA TYR A 154 7.05 -14.46 9.36
C TYR A 154 5.80 -14.72 8.52
N ARG A 155 5.61 -13.98 7.42
CA ARG A 155 4.48 -14.21 6.50
C ARG A 155 4.55 -15.55 5.80
N LEU A 156 5.76 -16.02 5.46
CA LEU A 156 5.97 -17.33 4.84
C LEU A 156 5.53 -18.43 5.82
N GLY A 157 5.93 -18.33 7.09
CA GLY A 157 5.47 -19.25 8.13
C GLY A 157 3.94 -19.26 8.28
N LEU A 158 3.29 -18.09 8.30
CA LEU A 158 1.82 -18.02 8.35
C LEU A 158 1.15 -18.66 7.14
N ALA A 159 1.69 -18.46 5.93
CA ALA A 159 1.14 -19.06 4.72
C ALA A 159 1.30 -20.59 4.71
N LEU A 160 2.45 -21.11 5.16
CA LEU A 160 2.74 -22.53 5.26
C LEU A 160 1.89 -23.22 6.34
N ASP A 161 1.68 -22.57 7.48
CA ASP A 161 0.78 -23.02 8.54
C ASP A 161 -0.65 -23.23 8.01
N HIS A 162 -1.18 -22.24 7.29
CA HIS A 162 -2.50 -22.36 6.65
C HIS A 162 -2.59 -23.45 5.56
N LEU A 163 -1.46 -23.87 4.99
CA LEU A 163 -1.40 -25.00 4.05
C LEU A 163 -1.24 -26.36 4.75
N GLY A 164 -1.04 -26.39 6.07
CA GLY A 164 -0.72 -27.60 6.83
C GLY A 164 0.74 -28.05 6.69
N GLU A 165 1.60 -27.24 6.07
CA GLU A 165 3.03 -27.51 5.89
C GLU A 165 3.81 -27.11 7.15
N TYR A 166 3.45 -27.74 8.28
CA TYR A 166 3.83 -27.31 9.62
C TYR A 166 5.34 -27.27 9.88
N ASP A 167 6.11 -28.26 9.43
CA ASP A 167 7.56 -28.28 9.67
C ASP A 167 8.26 -27.13 8.91
N ALA A 168 7.85 -26.87 7.67
CA ALA A 168 8.34 -25.74 6.89
C ALA A 168 7.88 -24.39 7.48
N ALA A 169 6.68 -24.33 8.06
CA ALA A 169 6.20 -23.14 8.76
C ALA A 169 7.08 -22.82 9.98
N ILE A 170 7.41 -23.84 10.80
CA ILE A 170 8.30 -23.70 11.95
C ILE A 170 9.69 -23.23 11.49
N GLU A 171 10.26 -23.80 10.42
CA GLU A 171 11.55 -23.36 9.87
C GLU A 171 11.51 -21.88 9.46
N ALA A 172 10.46 -21.45 8.76
CA ALA A 172 10.28 -20.05 8.37
C ALA A 172 10.16 -19.13 9.59
N PHE A 173 9.45 -19.55 10.64
CA PHE A 173 9.37 -18.79 11.90
C PHE A 173 10.71 -18.75 12.64
N GLN A 174 11.48 -19.84 12.66
CA GLN A 174 12.82 -19.85 13.24
C GLN A 174 13.77 -18.91 12.51
N ASN A 175 13.69 -18.84 11.18
CA ASN A 175 14.42 -17.85 10.38
C ASN A 175 13.99 -16.41 10.72
N ALA A 176 12.71 -16.16 11.01
CA ALA A 176 12.27 -14.87 11.51
C ALA A 176 12.86 -14.54 12.90
N LEU A 177 12.88 -15.51 13.83
CA LEU A 177 13.49 -15.35 15.16
C LEU A 177 15.00 -15.14 15.11
N ALA A 178 15.70 -15.75 14.15
CA ALA A 178 17.13 -15.51 13.95
C ALA A 178 17.45 -14.03 13.62
N ILE A 179 16.49 -13.33 12.99
CA ILE A 179 16.60 -11.89 12.67
C ILE A 179 16.17 -11.04 13.87
N ARG A 180 15.10 -11.47 14.56
CA ARG A 180 14.55 -10.75 15.71
C ARG A 180 14.22 -11.74 16.83
N PRO A 181 15.17 -12.00 17.75
CA PRO A 181 15.05 -13.08 18.73
C PRO A 181 13.92 -12.92 19.76
N ASN A 182 13.44 -11.70 19.99
CA ASN A 182 12.45 -11.42 21.04
C ASN A 182 11.05 -11.08 20.47
N GLU A 183 10.73 -11.57 19.28
CA GLU A 183 9.42 -11.32 18.66
C GLU A 183 8.35 -12.29 19.19
N MET A 184 7.65 -11.84 20.24
CA MET A 184 6.59 -12.58 20.94
C MET A 184 5.57 -13.26 20.00
N LYS A 185 5.12 -12.55 18.95
CA LYS A 185 4.16 -13.09 17.98
C LYS A 185 4.68 -14.34 17.25
N VAL A 186 5.98 -14.45 17.04
CA VAL A 186 6.58 -15.59 16.34
C VAL A 186 6.65 -16.81 17.24
N TYR A 187 7.00 -16.62 18.53
CA TYR A 187 6.92 -17.69 19.52
C TYR A 187 5.48 -18.22 19.67
N GLN A 188 4.49 -17.33 19.70
CA GLN A 188 3.08 -17.72 19.70
C GLN A 188 2.72 -18.54 18.47
N SER A 189 3.12 -18.10 17.28
CA SER A 189 2.85 -18.84 16.03
C SER A 189 3.47 -20.24 16.05
N ILE A 190 4.73 -20.40 16.48
CA ILE A 190 5.36 -21.73 16.58
C ILE A 190 4.60 -22.61 17.59
N GLY A 191 4.23 -22.06 18.76
CA GLY A 191 3.45 -22.79 19.76
C GLY A 191 2.11 -23.28 19.20
N PHE A 192 1.39 -22.44 18.45
CA PHE A 192 0.14 -22.85 17.80
C PHE A 192 0.35 -23.94 16.73
N VAL A 193 1.40 -23.84 15.91
CA VAL A 193 1.71 -24.87 14.90
C VAL A 193 2.05 -26.21 15.57
N LEU A 194 2.85 -26.20 16.63
CA LEU A 194 3.18 -27.41 17.40
C LEU A 194 1.95 -28.05 18.04
N ASP A 195 1.04 -27.22 18.57
CA ASP A 195 -0.23 -27.68 19.13
C ASP A 195 -1.12 -28.34 18.06
N GLN A 196 -1.20 -27.74 16.86
CA GLN A 196 -1.90 -28.33 15.71
C GLN A 196 -1.27 -29.66 15.23
N GLN A 197 0.04 -29.84 15.41
CA GLN A 197 0.74 -31.11 15.18
C GLN A 197 0.51 -32.15 16.29
N GLY A 198 -0.16 -31.79 17.39
CA GLY A 198 -0.32 -32.65 18.57
C GLY A 198 0.90 -32.70 19.50
N LYS A 199 1.91 -31.86 19.26
CA LYS A 199 3.15 -31.77 20.07
C LYS A 199 2.96 -30.80 21.24
N HIS A 200 1.97 -31.09 22.09
CA HIS A 200 1.53 -30.19 23.17
C HIS A 200 2.66 -29.83 24.16
N ASP A 201 3.52 -30.79 24.50
CA ASP A 201 4.64 -30.55 25.43
C ASP A 201 5.65 -29.53 24.88
N GLU A 202 5.95 -29.62 23.58
CA GLU A 202 6.82 -28.65 22.90
C GLU A 202 6.12 -27.29 22.78
N ALA A 203 4.83 -27.26 22.45
CA ALA A 203 4.05 -26.03 22.36
C ALA A 203 4.07 -25.22 23.67
N VAL A 204 3.96 -25.89 24.82
CA VAL A 204 4.04 -25.26 26.15
C VAL A 204 5.36 -24.52 26.35
N VAL A 205 6.49 -25.01 25.84
CA VAL A 205 7.78 -24.33 25.94
C VAL A 205 7.73 -22.98 25.21
N PHE A 206 7.17 -22.94 24.01
CA PHE A 206 7.04 -21.70 23.22
C PHE A 206 6.02 -20.71 23.81
N PHE A 207 4.92 -21.21 24.39
CA PHE A 207 3.96 -20.37 25.10
C PHE A 207 4.53 -19.80 26.41
N LYS A 208 5.32 -20.57 27.16
CA LYS A 208 6.06 -20.03 28.32
C LYS A 208 7.01 -18.93 27.91
N LYS A 209 7.77 -19.13 26.81
CA LYS A 209 8.69 -18.12 26.31
C LYS A 209 7.99 -16.81 25.94
N THR A 210 6.79 -16.93 25.37
CA THR A 210 5.92 -15.79 25.07
C THR A 210 5.57 -14.99 26.34
N SER A 211 5.19 -15.67 27.42
CA SER A 211 4.85 -15.03 28.71
C SER A 211 6.06 -14.37 29.36
N GLU A 212 7.23 -15.03 29.36
CA GLU A 212 8.48 -14.46 29.89
C GLU A 212 8.84 -13.14 29.19
N ILE A 213 8.73 -13.09 27.85
CA ILE A 213 9.01 -11.88 27.08
C ILE A 213 8.00 -10.78 27.44
N LYS A 214 6.73 -11.13 27.64
CA LYS A 214 5.68 -10.17 28.02
C LYS A 214 5.93 -9.56 29.40
N GLU A 215 6.29 -10.38 30.38
CA GLU A 215 6.62 -9.95 31.74
C GLU A 215 7.89 -9.08 31.77
N GLY A 216 8.94 -9.49 31.05
CA GLY A 216 10.17 -8.70 30.95
C GLY A 216 10.01 -7.33 30.27
N ILE A 217 8.95 -7.12 29.47
CA ILE A 217 8.60 -5.80 28.90
C ILE A 217 7.85 -4.93 29.92
N GLN A 218 7.12 -5.53 30.87
CA GLN A 218 6.37 -4.77 31.89
C GLN A 218 7.28 -4.24 33.01
N ASP A 219 8.43 -4.88 33.22
CA ASP A 219 9.41 -4.51 34.25
C ASP A 219 10.50 -3.52 33.76
N SER A 220 10.43 -3.06 32.50
CA SER A 220 11.42 -2.16 31.85
C SER A 220 10.84 -0.80 31.49
#